data_AF-A0A080LXE5-F1
#
_entry.id   AF-A0A080LXE5-F1
#
_cell.length_a   1.000
_cell.length_b   1.000
_cell.length_c   1.000
_cell.angle_alpha   90.00
_cell.angle_beta   90.00
_cell.angle_gamma   90.00
#
_symmetry.space_group_name_H-M   'P 1'
#
loop_
_entity.id
_entity.type
_entity.pdbx_description
1 polymer ?
#
loop_
_entity_poly.entity_id
_entity_poly.type
_entity_poly.pdbx_seq_one_letter_code
_entity_poly.pdbx_strand_id
1 'polypeptide(L)'
;MLTVPGKDRLLGVTLVGEHAGDLIAEYVLAMRHGIGLNRILGTIHIYPTLAEANKYVAGNWKKAHAPQNLLSWVARFHAWRLC
;
A
#
# COMPACT_ATOMS: atom_id res chain seq x y z
N MET A 1 11.61 4.80 9.08
CA MET A 1 10.41 5.08 8.26
C MET A 1 10.82 5.04 6.80
N LEU A 2 10.14 4.24 5.96
CA LEU A 2 10.47 4.08 4.52
C LEU A 2 9.54 4.88 3.59
N THR A 3 8.60 5.63 4.17
CA THR A 3 7.76 6.61 3.48
C THR A 3 7.89 7.96 4.16
N VAL A 4 7.66 9.05 3.41
CA VAL A 4 7.63 10.40 3.98
C VAL A 4 6.41 10.54 4.89
N PRO A 5 6.54 11.08 6.12
CA PRO A 5 5.40 11.28 7.01
C PRO A 5 4.26 12.06 6.32
N GLY A 6 3.04 11.52 6.41
CA GLY A 6 1.85 12.11 5.81
C GLY A 6 1.76 12.01 4.28
N LYS A 7 2.70 11.31 3.62
CA LYS A 7 2.68 11.06 2.17
C LYS A 7 2.90 9.58 1.89
N ASP A 8 2.52 9.12 0.70
CA ASP A 8 2.71 7.74 0.25
C ASP A 8 4.00 7.54 -0.57
N ARG A 9 4.86 8.56 -0.63
CA ARG A 9 6.13 8.54 -1.36
C ARG A 9 7.11 7.56 -0.71
N LEU A 10 7.63 6.64 -1.52
CA LEU A 10 8.71 5.71 -1.16
C LEU A 10 10.04 6.45 -0.99
N LEU A 11 10.75 6.17 0.10
CA LEU A 11 12.12 6.64 0.38
C LEU A 11 13.18 5.57 0.09
N GLY A 12 12.78 4.30 0.17
CA GLY A 12 13.63 3.15 -0.07
C GLY A 12 12.84 1.86 0.18
N VAL A 13 13.34 0.74 -0.35
CA VAL A 13 12.74 -0.58 -0.17
C VAL A 13 13.85 -1.61 0.04
N THR A 14 13.60 -2.57 0.92
CA THR A 14 14.46 -3.73 1.14
C THR A 14 13.60 -4.97 1.02
N LEU A 15 13.96 -5.86 0.09
CA LEU A 15 13.29 -7.14 -0.11
C LEU A 15 14.28 -8.28 0.12
N VAL A 16 13.82 -9.32 0.83
CA VAL A 16 14.56 -10.55 1.05
C VAL A 16 13.60 -11.70 0.83
N GLY A 17 13.97 -12.65 -0.02
CA GLY A 17 13.14 -13.80 -0.36
C GLY A 17 13.37 -14.28 -1.79
N GLU A 18 12.60 -15.29 -2.17
CA GLU A 18 12.57 -15.80 -3.54
C GLU A 18 12.15 -14.70 -4.52
N HIS A 19 12.81 -14.61 -5.68
CA HIS A 19 12.54 -13.60 -6.71
C HIS A 19 12.64 -12.13 -6.24
N ALA A 20 13.31 -11.83 -5.12
CA ALA A 20 13.44 -10.46 -4.62
C ALA A 20 14.03 -9.50 -5.67
N GLY A 21 14.95 -9.99 -6.52
CA GLY A 21 15.53 -9.23 -7.63
C GLY A 21 14.53 -8.86 -8.73
N ASP A 22 13.52 -9.71 -8.96
CA ASP A 22 12.46 -9.43 -9.94
C ASP A 22 11.40 -8.48 -9.33
N LEU A 23 11.03 -8.73 -8.08
CA LEU A 23 10.00 -7.95 -7.36
C LEU A 23 10.44 -6.51 -7.08
N ILE A 24 11.74 -6.27 -6.88
CA ILE A 24 12.24 -4.92 -6.59
C ILE A 24 12.17 -3.98 -7.79
N ALA A 25 12.08 -4.51 -9.02
CA ALA A 25 12.00 -3.69 -10.24
C ALA A 25 10.80 -2.74 -10.23
N GLU A 26 9.65 -3.18 -9.71
CA GLU A 26 8.46 -2.32 -9.55
C GLU A 26 8.74 -1.13 -8.63
N TYR A 27 9.42 -1.38 -7.50
CA TYR A 27 9.76 -0.32 -6.56
C TYR A 27 10.83 0.63 -7.08
N VAL A 28 11.79 0.13 -7.86
CA VAL A 28 12.79 0.97 -8.53
C VAL A 28 12.09 1.92 -9.53
N LEU A 29 11.18 1.39 -10.35
CA LEU A 29 10.38 2.19 -11.27
C LEU A 29 9.53 3.23 -10.51
N ALA A 30 8.88 2.79 -9.42
CA ALA A 30 8.06 3.66 -8.60
C ALA A 30 8.86 4.81 -7.99
N MET A 31 10.05 4.55 -7.44
CA MET A 31 10.92 5.58 -6.90
C MET A 31 11.40 6.55 -7.98
N ARG A 32 11.78 6.04 -9.17
CA ARG A 32 12.23 6.87 -10.31
C ARG A 32 11.15 7.85 -10.78
N HIS A 33 9.89 7.41 -10.81
CA HIS A 33 8.76 8.20 -11.31
C HIS A 33 7.90 8.85 -10.22
N GLY A 34 8.31 8.77 -8.95
CA GLY A 34 7.54 9.34 -7.84
C GLY A 34 6.15 8.71 -7.68
N ILE A 35 6.01 7.42 -8.00
CA ILE A 35 4.78 6.65 -7.78
C ILE A 35 4.73 6.24 -6.29
N GLY A 36 3.68 6.66 -5.59
CA GLY A 36 3.46 6.33 -4.20
C GLY A 36 2.72 5.00 -3.98
N LEU A 37 2.69 4.55 -2.72
CA LEU A 37 2.06 3.28 -2.34
C LEU A 37 0.56 3.19 -2.67
N ASN A 38 -0.20 4.30 -2.69
CA ASN A 38 -1.61 4.22 -3.08
C ASN A 38 -1.77 3.80 -4.54
N ARG A 39 -0.85 4.21 -5.43
CA ARG A 39 -0.89 3.81 -6.84
C ARG A 39 -0.46 2.37 -7.02
N ILE A 40 0.58 1.92 -6.31
CA ILE A 40 0.97 0.49 -6.29
C ILE A 40 -0.22 -0.37 -5.83
N LEU A 41 -0.91 0.01 -4.74
CA LEU A 41 -2.10 -0.70 -4.26
C LEU A 41 -3.22 -0.77 -5.32
N GLY A 42 -3.38 0.28 -6.12
CA GLY A 42 -4.39 0.36 -7.19
C GLY A 42 -4.01 -0.36 -8.48
N THR A 43 -2.74 -0.75 -8.66
CA THR A 43 -2.28 -1.50 -9.83
C THR A 43 -2.75 -2.95 -9.79
N ILE A 44 -3.16 -3.47 -10.95
CA ILE A 44 -3.47 -4.90 -11.11
C ILE A 44 -2.17 -5.69 -11.09
N HIS A 45 -2.02 -6.51 -10.05
CA HIS A 45 -0.95 -7.49 -9.95
C HIS A 45 -1.48 -8.83 -10.46
N ILE A 46 -0.67 -9.51 -11.27
CA ILE A 46 -1.05 -10.77 -11.92
C ILE A 46 -1.19 -11.87 -10.85
N TYR A 47 -2.26 -12.65 -10.94
CA TYR A 47 -2.48 -13.83 -10.10
C TYR A 47 -2.30 -15.12 -10.93
N PRO A 48 -1.68 -16.19 -10.38
CA PRO A 48 -0.99 -16.28 -9.10
C PRO A 48 0.51 -15.95 -9.24
N THR A 49 0.99 -14.82 -8.72
CA THR A 49 2.43 -14.48 -8.79
C THR A 49 2.94 -13.83 -7.50
N LEU A 50 4.27 -13.92 -7.28
CA LEU A 50 4.90 -13.24 -6.14
C LEU A 50 4.79 -11.71 -6.21
N ALA A 51 4.49 -11.13 -7.38
CA ALA A 51 4.24 -9.70 -7.51
C ALA A 51 3.09 -9.22 -6.61
N GLU A 52 2.11 -10.09 -6.32
CA GLU A 52 1.01 -9.77 -5.41
C GLU A 52 1.49 -9.35 -4.01
N ALA A 53 2.68 -9.80 -3.58
CA ALA A 53 3.31 -9.35 -2.34
C ALA A 53 3.47 -7.83 -2.28
N ASN A 54 3.84 -7.19 -3.41
CA ASN A 54 4.03 -5.74 -3.47
C ASN A 54 2.72 -4.98 -3.22
N LYS A 55 1.62 -5.49 -3.79
CA LYS A 55 0.25 -5.02 -3.52
C LYS A 55 -0.14 -5.20 -2.06
N TYR A 56 0.14 -6.37 -1.48
CA TYR A 56 -0.21 -6.64 -0.09
C TYR A 56 0.53 -5.73 0.89
N VAL A 57 1.82 -5.46 0.64
CA VAL A 57 2.61 -4.50 1.43
C VAL A 57 1.99 -3.10 1.35
N ALA A 58 1.62 -2.64 0.16
CA ALA A 58 0.95 -1.35 -0.02
C ALA A 58 -0.42 -1.30 0.70
N GLY A 59 -1.16 -2.41 0.70
CA GLY A 59 -2.43 -2.56 1.42
C GLY A 59 -2.25 -2.48 2.94
N ASN A 60 -1.24 -3.16 3.48
CA ASN A 60 -0.91 -3.11 4.90
C ASN A 60 -0.50 -1.70 5.33
N TRP A 61 0.30 -1.01 4.52
CA TRP A 61 0.62 0.40 4.75
C TRP A 61 -0.63 1.28 4.75
N LYS A 62 -1.56 1.11 3.79
CA LYS A 62 -2.79 1.90 3.70
C LYS A 62 -3.69 1.70 4.93
N LYS A 63 -3.81 0.46 5.42
CA LYS A 63 -4.56 0.14 6.65
C LYS A 63 -3.96 0.85 7.87
N ALA A 64 -2.63 0.84 8.00
CA ALA A 64 -1.93 1.51 9.09
C ALA A 64 -2.08 3.05 9.07
N HIS A 65 -2.33 3.63 7.89
CA HIS A 65 -2.49 5.08 7.69
C HIS A 65 -3.97 5.50 7.50
N ALA A 66 -4.91 4.59 7.75
CA ALA A 66 -6.33 4.91 7.65
C ALA A 66 -6.77 5.80 8.84
N PRO A 67 -7.59 6.85 8.58
CA PRO A 67 -8.08 7.73 9.65
C PRO A 67 -9.10 7.02 10.53
N GLN A 68 -8.64 6.42 11.63
CA GLN A 68 -9.47 5.58 12.51
C GLN A 68 -10.67 6.33 13.10
N ASN A 69 -10.47 7.58 13.54
CA ASN A 69 -11.56 8.39 14.11
C ASN A 69 -12.71 8.61 13.11
N LEU A 70 -12.36 8.86 11.84
CA LEU A 70 -13.36 9.02 10.79
C LEU A 70 -14.09 7.70 10.52
N LEU A 71 -13.36 6.59 10.48
CA LEU A 71 -13.95 5.26 10.32
C LEU A 71 -14.92 4.92 11.46
N SER A 72 -14.59 5.28 12.70
CA SER A 72 -15.50 5.11 13.84
C SER A 72 -16.77 5.95 13.70
N TRP A 73 -16.65 7.21 13.25
CA TRP A 73 -17.81 8.06 12.98
C TRP A 73 -18.69 7.50 11.86
N VAL A 74 -18.08 7.06 10.77
CA VAL A 74 -18.78 6.43 9.65
C VAL A 74 -19.48 5.15 10.10
N ALA A 75 -18.84 4.32 10.91
CA ALA A 75 -19.46 3.12 11.49
C ALA A 75 -20.68 3.47 12.35
N ARG A 76 -20.59 4.50 13.20
CA ARG A 76 -21.73 4.98 14.01
C ARG A 76 -22.88 5.49 13.14
N PHE A 77 -22.58 6.24 12.09
CA PHE A 77 -23.59 6.74 11.15
C PHE A 77 -24.30 5.61 10.41
N HIS A 78 -23.56 4.61 9.90
CA HIS A 78 -24.16 3.45 9.26
C HIS A 78 -25.00 2.61 10.22
N ALA A 79 -24.55 2.42 11.46
CA ALA A 79 -25.33 1.74 12.49
C ALA A 79 -26.65 2.47 12.79
N TRP A 80 -26.62 3.80 12.87
CA TRP A 80 -27.84 4.59 13.08
C TRP A 80 -28.82 4.53 11.90
N ARG A 81 -28.32 4.46 10.66
CA ARG A 81 -29.15 4.48 9.44
C ARG A 81 -29.74 3.12 9.07
N LEU A 82 -29.13 2.03 9.55
CA LEU A 82 -29.61 0.65 9.34
C LEU A 82 -30.52 0.16 10.47
N CYS A 83 -30.68 0.94 11.54
CA CYS A 83 -31.73 0.81 12.54
C CYS A 83 -32.93 1.71 12.18
#